data_AF-A0A1X9SPD1-F1
#
_entry.id   AF-A0A1X9SPD1-F1
#
_cell.length_a   1.000
_cell.length_b   1.000
_cell.length_c   1.000
_cell.angle_alpha   90.00
_cell.angle_beta   90.00
_cell.angle_gamma   90.00
#
_symmetry.space_group_name_H-M   'P 1'
#
loop_
_entity.id
_entity.type
_entity.pdbx_description
1 polymer ?
#
loop_
_entity_poly.entity_id
_entity_poly.type
_entity_poly.pdbx_seq_one_letter_code
_entity_poly.pdbx_strand_id
1 'polypeptide(L)'
;MLLLCDPTIYFREILRQYPKSYLAEDETQSIIGIDCEYISGDDFGKLNDRIKNGQKISNFAGLFGVLSYEAVYKFEKIGELKPALYEFPLYHYSDAKAYLHYDKQSKIYSFYGDSNYFNNLKDIKPLKSDKSYFYTIKSDLNSQKADYLKMIETAKNYIKNGDIFQVVLSKTLELQSDFDPLEFYEILKSQNPSPYMFYYPSEFGTIVGSSPELVVEIKKGIIHTSPIAGTKKRGRDANEDEIIKNELLNDEKELSEHRMLIDLARNDIGKFALPSSVKVINPIHIKFYESVMHIVSDIYAELRDSSSAMDAIATIFPAGTLSGSPKIRAMQIINELEEHSRGIYGGGIGFWHFNGDMQMAILIRSAIFVPNSDSNRVFIGAGAGIVWDSIAQNEYEEICNKRKSCLKIFEQYATKRDK
;
A
#
# COMPACT_ATOMS: atom_id res chain seq x y z
N MET A 1 -0.30 -32.82 -7.63
CA MET A 1 -0.22 -32.73 -6.16
C MET A 1 -1.47 -32.03 -5.68
N LEU A 2 -2.17 -32.53 -4.65
CA LEU A 2 -3.38 -31.88 -4.13
C LEU A 2 -3.03 -31.11 -2.86
N LEU A 3 -3.20 -29.80 -2.89
CA LEU A 3 -3.05 -28.91 -1.73
C LEU A 3 -4.45 -28.50 -1.25
N LEU A 4 -4.66 -28.50 0.05
CA LEU A 4 -5.98 -28.37 0.70
C LEU A 4 -6.02 -27.31 1.81
N CYS A 5 -4.88 -26.81 2.26
CA CYS A 5 -4.78 -25.82 3.33
C CYS A 5 -4.86 -24.39 2.78
N ASP A 6 -4.93 -23.39 3.68
CA ASP A 6 -4.79 -21.98 3.29
C ASP A 6 -3.38 -21.70 2.72
N PRO A 7 -3.24 -20.81 1.70
CA PRO A 7 -1.94 -20.45 1.12
C PRO A 7 -0.87 -20.07 2.14
N THR A 8 -1.24 -19.39 3.25
CA THR A 8 -0.27 -18.94 4.24
C THR A 8 0.43 -20.11 4.96
N ILE A 9 -0.24 -21.28 5.08
CA ILE A 9 0.37 -22.49 5.65
C ILE A 9 1.51 -23.00 4.75
N TYR A 10 1.29 -23.03 3.44
CA TYR A 10 2.32 -23.41 2.48
C TYR A 10 3.43 -22.37 2.41
N PHE A 11 3.06 -21.09 2.46
CA PHE A 11 4.02 -20.00 2.42
C PHE A 11 5.03 -20.05 3.57
N ARG A 12 4.60 -20.41 4.79
CA ARG A 12 5.49 -20.59 5.95
C ARG A 12 6.59 -21.63 5.69
N GLU A 13 6.26 -22.74 5.05
CA GLU A 13 7.24 -23.78 4.73
C GLU A 13 8.15 -23.38 3.56
N ILE A 14 7.56 -22.74 2.54
CA ILE A 14 8.31 -22.16 1.42
C ILE A 14 9.35 -21.17 1.93
N LEU A 15 8.96 -20.26 2.83
CA LEU A 15 9.83 -19.20 3.34
C LEU A 15 11.03 -19.74 4.13
N ARG A 16 10.87 -20.88 4.82
CA ARG A 16 11.98 -21.57 5.52
C ARG A 16 13.05 -22.07 4.57
N GLN A 17 12.64 -22.60 3.42
CA GLN A 17 13.54 -23.17 2.42
C GLN A 17 14.08 -22.09 1.47
N TYR A 18 13.25 -21.09 1.17
CA TYR A 18 13.51 -20.03 0.21
C TYR A 18 13.16 -18.67 0.83
N PRO A 19 14.08 -18.06 1.62
CA PRO A 19 13.82 -16.82 2.37
C PRO A 19 13.47 -15.60 1.49
N LYS A 20 13.80 -15.66 0.19
CA LYS A 20 13.48 -14.62 -0.80
C LYS A 20 12.11 -14.80 -1.45
N SER A 21 11.17 -15.43 -0.75
CA SER A 21 9.82 -15.70 -1.28
C SER A 21 8.83 -14.69 -0.72
N TYR A 22 7.90 -14.22 -1.55
CA TYR A 22 6.88 -13.26 -1.13
C TYR A 22 5.48 -13.90 -1.22
N LEU A 23 4.52 -13.27 -0.53
CA LEU A 23 3.10 -13.60 -0.65
C LEU A 23 2.34 -12.31 -0.96
N ALA A 24 1.54 -12.35 -2.03
CA ALA A 24 0.63 -11.29 -2.42
C ALA A 24 -0.78 -11.88 -2.51
N GLU A 25 -1.79 -11.19 -1.99
CA GLU A 25 -3.17 -11.64 -2.09
C GLU A 25 -4.10 -10.49 -2.44
N ASP A 26 -5.11 -10.81 -3.25
CA ASP A 26 -6.23 -9.91 -3.52
C ASP A 26 -7.58 -10.59 -3.20
N GLU A 27 -8.70 -9.94 -3.54
CA GLU A 27 -10.05 -10.46 -3.31
C GLU A 27 -10.30 -11.82 -4.02
N THR A 28 -9.56 -12.11 -5.10
CA THR A 28 -9.80 -13.23 -6.02
C THR A 28 -8.72 -14.33 -5.96
N GLN A 29 -7.50 -14.01 -5.54
CA GLN A 29 -6.37 -14.95 -5.60
C GLN A 29 -5.33 -14.72 -4.49
N SER A 30 -4.48 -15.73 -4.30
CA SER A 30 -3.23 -15.63 -3.54
C SER A 30 -2.08 -16.11 -4.42
N ILE A 31 -0.99 -15.35 -4.45
CA ILE A 31 0.20 -15.62 -5.26
C ILE A 31 1.42 -15.68 -4.34
N ILE A 32 2.09 -16.83 -4.34
CA ILE A 32 3.38 -17.00 -3.69
C ILE A 32 4.45 -17.04 -4.77
N GLY A 33 5.35 -16.06 -4.80
CA GLY A 33 6.56 -16.09 -5.61
C GLY A 33 7.71 -16.72 -4.82
N ILE A 34 8.35 -17.74 -5.39
CA ILE A 34 9.32 -18.61 -4.72
C ILE A 34 10.74 -18.37 -5.25
N ASP A 35 11.71 -18.31 -4.33
CA ASP A 35 13.16 -18.23 -4.61
C ASP A 35 13.51 -17.10 -5.59
N CYS A 36 13.19 -15.86 -5.20
CA CYS A 36 13.25 -14.73 -6.10
C CYS A 36 14.67 -14.20 -6.32
N GLU A 37 14.90 -13.72 -7.54
CA GLU A 37 15.99 -12.81 -7.87
C GLU A 37 15.53 -11.36 -7.66
N TYR A 38 16.39 -10.54 -7.08
CA TYR A 38 16.05 -9.14 -6.79
C TYR A 38 16.58 -8.19 -7.85
N ILE A 39 15.77 -7.18 -8.14
CA ILE A 39 16.09 -6.07 -9.02
C ILE A 39 15.78 -4.81 -8.24
N SER A 40 16.81 -4.08 -7.85
CA SER A 40 16.72 -2.90 -6.99
C SER A 40 17.62 -1.78 -7.51
N GLY A 41 17.32 -0.55 -7.09
CA GLY A 41 18.17 0.60 -7.36
C GLY A 41 17.44 1.92 -7.41
N ASP A 42 18.20 2.96 -7.79
CA ASP A 42 17.75 4.35 -7.88
C ASP A 42 17.71 4.87 -9.33
N ASP A 43 18.00 3.99 -10.29
CA ASP A 43 17.94 4.25 -11.72
C ASP A 43 16.95 3.29 -12.39
N PHE A 44 15.86 3.86 -12.92
CA PHE A 44 14.78 3.11 -13.55
C PHE A 44 15.17 2.43 -14.88
N GLY A 45 16.35 2.72 -15.45
CA GLY A 45 16.83 2.08 -16.68
C GLY A 45 16.82 0.55 -16.61
N LYS A 46 17.42 -0.02 -15.55
CA LYS A 46 17.47 -1.48 -15.35
C LYS A 46 16.08 -2.10 -15.17
N LEU A 47 15.21 -1.44 -14.41
CA LEU A 47 13.85 -1.92 -14.19
C LEU A 47 13.03 -1.90 -15.49
N ASN A 48 13.12 -0.80 -16.25
CA ASN A 48 12.45 -0.65 -17.53
C ASN A 48 12.95 -1.67 -18.57
N ASP A 49 14.26 -1.92 -18.64
CA ASP A 49 14.84 -2.93 -19.51
C ASP A 49 14.39 -4.34 -19.12
N ARG A 50 14.31 -4.66 -17.82
CA ARG A 50 13.77 -5.96 -17.38
C ARG A 50 12.31 -6.12 -17.79
N ILE A 51 11.47 -5.10 -17.60
CA ILE A 51 10.04 -5.17 -17.92
C ILE A 51 9.82 -5.33 -19.43
N LYS A 52 10.58 -4.60 -20.25
CA LYS A 52 10.40 -4.58 -21.71
C LYS A 52 11.06 -5.76 -22.43
N ASN A 53 12.28 -6.12 -22.02
CA ASN A 53 13.15 -7.02 -22.76
C ASN A 53 13.52 -8.29 -21.96
N GLY A 54 13.11 -8.39 -20.70
CA GLY A 54 13.46 -9.52 -19.84
C GLY A 54 12.83 -10.83 -20.29
N GLN A 55 13.66 -11.87 -20.40
CA GLN A 55 13.14 -13.24 -20.51
C GLN A 55 12.48 -13.66 -19.20
N LYS A 56 11.28 -14.24 -19.30
CA LYS A 56 10.52 -14.74 -18.16
C LYS A 56 11.30 -15.88 -17.49
N ILE A 57 11.53 -15.79 -16.18
CA ILE A 57 12.13 -16.89 -15.41
C ILE A 57 11.11 -18.02 -15.23
N SER A 58 9.87 -17.67 -14.90
CA SER A 58 8.75 -18.60 -14.78
C SER A 58 7.49 -18.06 -15.45
N ASN A 59 6.63 -18.97 -15.92
CA ASN A 59 5.45 -18.64 -16.68
C ASN A 59 4.25 -18.41 -15.76
N PHE A 60 4.10 -17.24 -15.16
CA PHE A 60 2.85 -16.86 -14.51
C PHE A 60 2.72 -15.35 -14.32
N ALA A 61 3.40 -14.81 -13.31
CA ALA A 61 3.41 -13.38 -13.03
C ALA A 61 4.68 -12.73 -13.60
N GLY A 62 4.90 -11.47 -13.27
CA GLY A 62 6.17 -10.80 -13.49
C GLY A 62 6.80 -10.36 -12.18
N LEU A 63 7.35 -9.16 -12.19
CA LEU A 63 8.06 -8.58 -11.05
C LEU A 63 7.08 -8.13 -9.98
N PHE A 64 7.23 -8.60 -8.75
CA PHE A 64 6.45 -8.12 -7.60
C PHE A 64 7.34 -7.40 -6.59
N GLY A 65 6.90 -6.24 -6.11
CA GLY A 65 7.70 -5.50 -5.13
C GLY A 65 7.29 -4.04 -5.03
N VAL A 66 8.23 -3.21 -4.60
CA VAL A 66 7.98 -1.90 -4.03
C VAL A 66 8.60 -0.78 -4.87
N LEU A 67 7.82 0.28 -5.07
CA LEU A 67 8.25 1.59 -5.53
C LEU A 67 8.18 2.57 -4.36
N SER A 68 9.31 3.13 -3.97
CA SER A 68 9.41 4.11 -2.88
C SER A 68 8.64 5.39 -3.21
N TYR A 69 8.06 6.06 -2.21
CA TYR A 69 7.48 7.39 -2.38
C TYR A 69 8.51 8.37 -2.96
N GLU A 70 9.77 8.23 -2.52
CA GLU A 70 10.90 9.07 -2.96
C GLU A 70 11.25 8.90 -4.44
N ALA A 71 10.68 7.90 -5.14
CA ALA A 71 10.80 7.78 -6.60
C ALA A 71 10.32 9.05 -7.31
N VAL A 72 9.39 9.80 -6.71
CA VAL A 72 8.86 11.05 -7.26
C VAL A 72 9.93 12.11 -7.52
N TYR A 73 11.06 12.09 -6.80
CA TYR A 73 12.17 13.03 -7.05
C TYR A 73 12.83 12.84 -8.42
N LYS A 74 12.60 11.70 -9.08
CA LYS A 74 13.03 11.47 -10.47
C LYS A 74 12.09 12.07 -11.50
N PHE A 75 10.85 12.35 -11.11
CA PHE A 75 9.79 12.82 -12.00
C PHE A 75 9.47 14.31 -11.77
N GLU A 76 9.60 14.80 -10.54
CA GLU A 76 9.13 16.13 -10.13
C GLU A 76 10.14 16.89 -9.26
N LYS A 77 10.07 18.23 -9.33
CA LYS A 77 10.89 19.13 -8.50
C LYS A 77 10.15 19.53 -7.23
N ILE A 78 10.39 18.79 -6.15
CA ILE A 78 9.69 18.96 -4.86
C ILE A 78 10.58 19.39 -3.69
N GLY A 79 11.83 19.77 -3.96
CA GLY A 79 12.79 20.27 -2.96
C GLY A 79 13.96 19.31 -2.75
N GLU A 80 14.63 19.44 -1.59
CA GLU A 80 15.75 18.57 -1.21
C GLU A 80 15.27 17.34 -0.45
N LEU A 81 15.93 16.20 -0.64
CA LEU A 81 15.59 14.95 0.02
C LEU A 81 15.89 15.03 1.52
N LYS A 82 14.89 14.68 2.33
CA LYS A 82 15.01 14.64 3.80
C LYS A 82 15.70 13.37 4.30
N PRO A 83 16.32 13.41 5.50
CA PRO A 83 16.88 12.22 6.12
C PRO A 83 15.84 11.10 6.26
N ALA A 84 16.23 9.88 5.92
CA ALA A 84 15.36 8.70 6.01
C ALA A 84 15.44 8.05 7.39
N LEU A 85 14.32 7.47 7.85
CA LEU A 85 14.26 6.70 9.10
C LEU A 85 14.93 5.33 8.99
N TYR A 86 14.98 4.80 7.77
CA TYR A 86 15.60 3.53 7.37
C TYR A 86 16.03 3.62 5.90
N GLU A 87 16.99 2.80 5.50
CA GLU A 87 17.45 2.74 4.12
C GLU A 87 16.51 1.90 3.26
N PHE A 88 16.16 2.41 2.08
CA PHE A 88 15.44 1.66 1.05
C PHE A 88 15.69 2.33 -0.32
N PRO A 89 15.98 1.55 -1.39
CA PRO A 89 16.20 2.10 -2.73
C PRO A 89 14.91 2.68 -3.34
N LEU A 90 15.00 3.43 -4.44
CA LEU A 90 13.79 3.97 -5.09
C LEU A 90 12.85 2.87 -5.59
N TYR A 91 13.39 1.71 -5.97
CA TYR A 91 12.60 0.51 -6.23
C TYR A 91 13.31 -0.76 -5.75
N HIS A 92 12.52 -1.78 -5.42
CA HIS A 92 12.99 -3.13 -5.11
C HIS A 92 11.92 -4.15 -5.54
N TYR A 93 12.22 -4.97 -6.54
CA TYR A 93 11.32 -5.94 -7.13
C TYR A 93 11.90 -7.35 -7.11
N SER A 94 11.03 -8.34 -6.97
CA SER A 94 11.31 -9.77 -6.96
C SER A 94 10.82 -10.43 -8.25
N ASP A 95 11.70 -11.17 -8.90
CA ASP A 95 11.40 -12.03 -10.04
C ASP A 95 11.49 -13.49 -9.59
N ALA A 96 10.36 -14.19 -9.56
CA ALA A 96 10.29 -15.51 -8.94
C ALA A 96 10.65 -16.64 -9.91
N LYS A 97 11.38 -17.63 -9.42
CA LYS A 97 11.71 -18.84 -10.20
C LYS A 97 10.56 -19.84 -10.26
N ALA A 98 9.65 -19.79 -9.29
CA ALA A 98 8.42 -20.57 -9.30
C ALA A 98 7.27 -19.78 -8.66
N TYR A 99 6.04 -20.16 -9.00
CA TYR A 99 4.84 -19.59 -8.43
C TYR A 99 3.90 -20.69 -7.94
N LEU A 100 3.38 -20.51 -6.74
CA LEU A 100 2.20 -21.21 -6.25
C LEU A 100 1.03 -20.22 -6.27
N HIS A 101 0.07 -20.46 -7.16
CA HIS A 101 -1.11 -19.64 -7.33
C HIS A 101 -2.33 -20.37 -6.76
N TYR A 102 -3.14 -19.65 -5.99
CA TYR A 102 -4.39 -20.15 -5.45
C TYR A 102 -5.54 -19.24 -5.89
N ASP A 103 -6.49 -19.81 -6.62
CA ASP A 103 -7.72 -19.13 -6.99
C ASP A 103 -8.73 -19.28 -5.84
N LYS A 104 -9.15 -18.16 -5.25
CA LYS A 104 -10.04 -18.13 -4.09
C LYS A 104 -11.48 -18.48 -4.45
N GLN A 105 -11.88 -18.36 -5.72
CA GLN A 105 -13.21 -18.73 -6.19
C GLN A 105 -13.31 -20.23 -6.47
N SER A 106 -12.42 -20.76 -7.30
CA SER A 106 -12.42 -22.19 -7.66
C SER A 106 -11.79 -23.09 -6.59
N LYS A 107 -11.04 -22.52 -5.64
CA LYS A 107 -10.29 -23.23 -4.59
C LYS A 107 -9.21 -24.17 -5.17
N ILE A 108 -8.65 -23.81 -6.33
CA ILE A 108 -7.66 -24.61 -7.05
C ILE A 108 -6.27 -24.00 -6.92
N TYR A 109 -5.29 -24.87 -6.66
CA TYR A 109 -3.87 -24.54 -6.74
C TYR A 109 -3.31 -24.81 -8.14
N SER A 110 -2.60 -23.83 -8.68
CA SER A 110 -1.81 -23.93 -9.91
C SER A 110 -0.33 -23.76 -9.59
N PHE A 111 0.51 -24.54 -10.27
CA PHE A 111 1.95 -24.62 -10.04
C PHE A 111 2.69 -24.18 -11.29
N TYR A 112 3.62 -23.24 -11.15
CA TYR A 112 4.41 -22.73 -12.26
C TYR A 112 5.90 -22.75 -11.91
N GLY A 113 6.74 -23.24 -12.82
CA GLY A 113 8.18 -23.45 -12.58
C GLY A 113 8.53 -24.91 -12.33
N ASP A 114 9.74 -25.18 -11.84
CA ASP A 114 10.21 -26.54 -11.56
C ASP A 114 9.39 -27.19 -10.44
N SER A 115 8.95 -28.43 -10.67
CA SER A 115 8.27 -29.29 -9.70
C SER A 115 8.99 -29.42 -8.35
N ASN A 116 10.32 -29.29 -8.33
CA ASN A 116 11.15 -29.42 -7.14
C ASN A 116 10.78 -28.43 -6.03
N TYR A 117 10.31 -27.23 -6.37
CA TYR A 117 9.87 -26.23 -5.41
C TYR A 117 8.64 -26.66 -4.59
N PHE A 118 7.89 -27.67 -5.05
CA PHE A 118 6.61 -28.04 -4.48
C PHE A 118 6.63 -29.40 -3.76
N ASN A 119 7.72 -30.17 -3.86
CA ASN A 119 7.80 -31.54 -3.35
C ASN A 119 7.52 -31.66 -1.84
N ASN A 120 7.93 -30.63 -1.08
CA ASN A 120 7.82 -30.60 0.38
C ASN A 120 6.50 -30.01 0.89
N LEU A 121 5.55 -29.69 0.00
CA LEU A 121 4.28 -29.06 0.38
C LEU A 121 3.17 -30.06 0.77
N LYS A 122 3.43 -31.36 0.66
CA LYS A 122 2.48 -32.40 1.07
C LYS A 122 2.47 -32.56 2.58
N ASP A 123 1.28 -32.85 3.11
CA ASP A 123 1.07 -33.22 4.52
C ASP A 123 1.55 -32.19 5.57
N ILE A 124 1.67 -30.92 5.17
CA ILE A 124 1.98 -29.82 6.09
C ILE A 124 0.81 -29.64 7.05
N LYS A 125 1.12 -29.63 8.34
CA LYS A 125 0.16 -29.27 9.39
C LYS A 125 0.35 -27.82 9.80
N PRO A 126 -0.75 -27.11 10.14
CA PRO A 126 -0.65 -25.79 10.75
C PRO A 126 0.22 -25.87 12.00
N LEU A 127 1.24 -25.03 12.07
CA LEU A 127 2.05 -24.86 13.28
C LEU A 127 1.43 -23.75 14.11
N LYS A 128 1.21 -24.01 15.40
CA LYS A 128 0.95 -22.95 16.37
C LYS A 128 2.29 -22.46 16.90
N SER A 129 2.47 -21.15 16.91
CA SER A 129 3.60 -20.49 17.57
C SER A 129 3.20 -20.24 19.02
N ASP A 130 4.00 -20.75 19.96
CA ASP A 130 3.88 -20.43 21.39
C ASP A 130 4.95 -19.39 21.80
N LYS A 131 5.54 -18.68 20.84
CA LYS A 131 6.53 -17.63 21.13
C LYS A 131 5.85 -16.45 21.80
N SER A 132 6.50 -15.96 22.86
CA SER A 132 6.18 -14.67 23.44
C SER A 132 7.07 -13.61 22.78
N TYR A 133 6.44 -12.51 22.35
CA TYR A 133 7.10 -11.37 21.73
C TYR A 133 7.12 -10.17 22.68
N PHE A 134 7.95 -9.19 22.38
CA PHE A 134 7.93 -7.87 23.03
C PHE A 134 7.79 -6.75 22.03
N TYR A 135 7.36 -5.58 22.51
CA TYR A 135 7.49 -4.34 21.77
C TYR A 135 7.77 -3.15 22.68
N THR A 136 8.46 -2.14 22.14
CA THR A 136 8.73 -0.87 22.81
C THR A 136 8.41 0.26 21.83
N ILE A 137 7.61 1.24 22.24
CA ILE A 137 7.39 2.44 21.43
C ILE A 137 8.63 3.33 21.55
N LYS A 138 9.33 3.61 20.45
CA LYS A 138 10.54 4.45 20.43
C LYS A 138 10.26 5.91 20.09
N SER A 139 9.17 6.22 19.39
CA SER A 139 8.71 7.60 19.19
C SER A 139 8.31 8.31 20.49
N ASP A 140 8.48 9.63 20.55
CA ASP A 140 7.83 10.48 21.56
C ASP A 140 6.45 10.89 21.06
N LEU A 141 5.40 10.28 21.61
CA LEU A 141 4.03 10.51 21.16
C LEU A 141 3.52 11.91 21.48
N ASN A 142 4.02 12.56 22.54
CA ASN A 142 3.61 13.91 22.92
C ASN A 142 4.24 14.94 21.98
N SER A 143 5.54 14.80 21.70
CA SER A 143 6.22 15.65 20.71
C SER A 143 5.60 15.47 19.33
N GLN A 144 5.42 14.21 18.87
CA GLN A 144 4.80 13.95 17.56
C GLN A 144 3.40 14.57 17.44
N LYS A 145 2.58 14.53 18.50
CA LYS A 145 1.28 15.19 18.53
C LYS A 145 1.42 16.69 18.37
N ALA A 146 2.23 17.34 19.21
CA ALA A 146 2.43 18.78 19.19
C ALA A 146 2.92 19.27 17.81
N ASP A 147 3.91 18.58 17.25
CA ASP A 147 4.46 18.90 15.94
C ASP A 147 3.44 18.74 14.82
N TYR A 148 2.66 17.65 14.83
CA TYR A 148 1.63 17.41 13.82
C TYR A 148 0.53 18.47 13.84
N LEU A 149 0.07 18.87 15.02
CA LEU A 149 -0.92 19.96 15.15
C LEU A 149 -0.38 21.28 14.55
N LYS A 150 0.90 21.59 14.78
CA LYS A 150 1.55 22.78 14.19
C LYS A 150 1.68 22.69 12.67
N MET A 151 1.98 21.50 12.13
CA MET A 151 2.03 21.29 10.68
C MET A 151 0.64 21.54 10.04
N ILE A 152 -0.44 21.10 10.68
CA ILE A 152 -1.82 21.33 10.21
C ILE A 152 -2.15 22.82 10.14
N GLU A 153 -1.86 23.58 11.20
CA GLU A 153 -2.11 25.03 11.20
C GLU A 153 -1.31 25.74 10.09
N THR A 154 -0.10 25.26 9.81
CA THR A 154 0.72 25.78 8.71
C THR A 154 0.13 25.43 7.35
N ALA A 155 -0.31 24.18 7.16
CA ALA A 155 -1.00 23.74 5.95
C ALA A 155 -2.30 24.54 5.70
N LYS A 156 -3.06 24.85 6.74
CA LYS A 156 -4.27 25.69 6.64
C LYS A 156 -3.96 27.10 6.16
N ASN A 157 -2.80 27.66 6.50
CA ASN A 157 -2.36 28.94 5.95
C ASN A 157 -2.07 28.85 4.45
N TYR A 158 -1.42 27.78 3.97
CA TYR A 158 -1.25 27.53 2.54
C TYR A 158 -2.59 27.42 1.81
N ILE A 159 -3.56 26.71 2.39
CA ILE A 159 -4.91 26.58 1.83
C ILE A 159 -5.61 27.94 1.77
N LYS A 160 -5.53 28.72 2.86
CA LYS A 160 -6.12 30.07 2.95
C LYS A 160 -5.56 31.03 1.89
N ASN A 161 -4.27 30.90 1.58
CA ASN A 161 -3.59 31.73 0.59
C ASN A 161 -3.86 31.27 -0.85
N GLY A 162 -4.54 30.14 -1.04
CA GLY A 162 -4.85 29.57 -2.35
C GLY A 162 -3.70 28.79 -2.99
N ASP A 163 -2.67 28.42 -2.22
CA ASP A 163 -1.56 27.60 -2.73
C ASP A 163 -2.01 26.18 -3.11
N ILE A 164 -2.91 25.62 -2.30
CA ILE A 164 -3.42 24.25 -2.41
C ILE A 164 -4.88 24.19 -1.96
N PHE A 165 -5.62 23.20 -2.45
CA PHE A 165 -6.94 22.81 -1.95
C PHE A 165 -6.81 21.80 -0.80
N GLN A 166 -5.84 20.89 -0.92
CA GLN A 166 -5.59 19.83 0.05
C GLN A 166 -4.11 19.47 0.09
N VAL A 167 -3.61 19.09 1.28
CA VAL A 167 -2.32 18.41 1.46
C VAL A 167 -2.47 17.24 2.42
N VAL A 168 -1.83 16.11 2.13
CA VAL A 168 -1.89 14.92 2.97
C VAL A 168 -0.63 14.90 3.83
N LEU A 169 -0.77 15.23 5.11
CA LEU A 169 0.34 15.23 6.06
C LEU A 169 0.39 13.91 6.82
N SER A 170 1.60 13.46 7.14
CA SER A 170 1.82 12.18 7.80
C SER A 170 2.83 12.26 8.93
N LYS A 171 2.80 11.24 9.78
CA LYS A 171 3.84 10.94 10.75
C LYS A 171 4.11 9.43 10.71
N THR A 172 5.29 9.02 11.17
CA THR A 172 5.67 7.62 11.32
C THR A 172 5.85 7.27 12.78
N LEU A 173 5.22 6.19 13.22
CA LEU A 173 5.46 5.58 14.53
C LEU A 173 6.62 4.59 14.40
N GLU A 174 7.63 4.74 15.26
CA GLU A 174 8.74 3.80 15.40
C GLU A 174 8.56 2.95 16.65
N LEU A 175 8.69 1.65 16.48
CA LEU A 175 8.69 0.63 17.52
C LEU A 175 9.99 -0.18 17.44
N GLN A 176 10.35 -0.83 18.54
CA GLN A 176 11.30 -1.93 18.54
C GLN A 176 10.55 -3.21 18.92
N SER A 177 10.75 -4.33 18.22
CA SER A 177 10.04 -5.58 18.50
C SER A 177 10.76 -6.80 17.90
N ASP A 178 10.68 -7.95 18.58
CA ASP A 178 11.10 -9.26 18.05
C ASP A 178 9.95 -10.05 17.39
N PHE A 179 8.80 -9.40 17.16
CA PHE A 179 7.65 -10.01 16.50
C PHE A 179 8.04 -10.62 15.16
N ASP A 180 7.62 -11.86 14.93
CA ASP A 180 7.82 -12.53 13.65
C ASP A 180 6.95 -11.87 12.56
N PRO A 181 7.53 -11.35 11.47
CA PRO A 181 6.75 -10.64 10.46
C PRO A 181 5.67 -11.50 9.78
N LEU A 182 5.86 -12.83 9.68
CA LEU A 182 4.89 -13.71 9.04
C LEU A 182 3.72 -14.00 9.97
N GLU A 183 3.99 -14.21 11.26
CA GLU A 183 2.93 -14.30 12.27
C GLU A 183 2.14 -12.98 12.38
N PHE A 184 2.83 -11.84 12.29
CA PHE A 184 2.18 -10.53 12.19
C PHE A 184 1.25 -10.44 10.96
N TYR A 185 1.71 -10.92 9.79
CA TYR A 185 0.90 -10.98 8.58
C TYR A 185 -0.36 -11.84 8.74
N GLU A 186 -0.22 -13.03 9.33
CA GLU A 186 -1.34 -13.96 9.57
C GLU A 186 -2.41 -13.32 10.45
N ILE A 187 -2.00 -12.64 11.53
CA ILE A 187 -2.92 -11.92 12.42
C ILE A 187 -3.54 -10.72 11.69
N LEU A 188 -2.75 -9.96 10.93
CA LEU A 188 -3.25 -8.82 10.16
C LEU A 188 -4.30 -9.23 9.13
N LYS A 189 -4.05 -10.32 8.39
CA LYS A 189 -4.98 -10.93 7.44
C LYS A 189 -6.31 -11.31 8.09
N SER A 190 -6.26 -11.84 9.32
CA SER A 190 -7.46 -12.23 10.05
C SER A 190 -8.22 -11.07 10.68
N GLN A 191 -7.55 -10.00 11.11
CA GLN A 191 -8.18 -8.90 11.86
C GLN A 191 -8.54 -7.69 10.99
N ASN A 192 -7.79 -7.44 9.92
CA ASN A 192 -7.96 -6.28 9.04
C ASN A 192 -7.68 -6.66 7.58
N PRO A 193 -8.44 -7.59 6.97
CA PRO A 193 -8.30 -7.91 5.55
C PRO A 193 -8.66 -6.69 4.68
N SER A 194 -7.85 -6.46 3.66
CA SER A 194 -8.10 -5.48 2.61
C SER A 194 -7.93 -6.11 1.23
N PRO A 195 -8.36 -5.44 0.14
CA PRO A 195 -8.24 -5.96 -1.22
C PRO A 195 -6.81 -6.24 -1.68
N TYR A 196 -5.77 -5.68 -1.03
CA TYR A 196 -4.37 -5.91 -1.39
C TYR A 196 -3.54 -6.23 -0.15
N MET A 197 -3.32 -7.52 0.11
CA MET A 197 -2.51 -8.02 1.22
C MET A 197 -1.13 -8.42 0.72
N PHE A 198 -0.09 -8.16 1.51
CA PHE A 198 1.27 -8.52 1.11
C PHE A 198 2.19 -8.84 2.30
N TYR A 199 3.08 -9.80 2.04
CA TYR A 199 4.29 -10.08 2.79
C TYR A 199 5.45 -10.06 1.80
N TYR A 200 6.39 -9.13 1.98
CA TYR A 200 7.50 -8.92 1.06
C TYR A 200 8.84 -8.84 1.81
N PRO A 201 9.65 -9.91 1.81
CA PRO A 201 10.97 -9.86 2.39
C PRO A 201 11.96 -9.19 1.43
N SER A 202 12.89 -8.42 1.97
CA SER A 202 14.02 -7.83 1.24
C SER A 202 15.24 -7.75 2.15
N GLU A 203 16.40 -7.42 1.57
CA GLU A 203 17.62 -7.16 2.34
C GLU A 203 17.53 -5.87 3.19
N PHE A 204 16.59 -4.97 2.88
CA PHE A 204 16.34 -3.72 3.60
C PHE A 204 15.30 -3.88 4.74
N GLY A 205 14.68 -5.05 4.83
CA GLY A 205 13.63 -5.33 5.80
C GLY A 205 12.43 -6.06 5.18
N THR A 206 11.53 -6.51 6.04
CA THR A 206 10.29 -7.19 5.64
C THR A 206 9.11 -6.22 5.70
N ILE A 207 8.36 -6.14 4.61
CA ILE A 207 7.23 -5.25 4.46
C ILE A 207 5.96 -6.08 4.54
N VAL A 208 5.09 -5.74 5.49
CA VAL A 208 3.85 -6.48 5.76
C VAL A 208 2.69 -5.51 5.79
N GLY A 209 1.62 -5.77 5.03
CA GLY A 209 0.53 -4.81 4.94
C GLY A 209 -0.77 -5.33 4.36
N SER A 210 -1.78 -4.46 4.49
CA SER A 210 -3.18 -4.67 4.10
C SER A 210 -3.70 -3.37 3.49
N SER A 211 -3.37 -3.12 2.22
CA SER A 211 -3.71 -1.87 1.56
C SER A 211 -5.17 -1.86 1.06
N PRO A 212 -5.93 -0.79 1.32
CA PRO A 212 -7.30 -0.64 0.86
C PRO A 212 -7.44 -0.06 -0.55
N GLU A 213 -6.37 0.50 -1.13
CA GLU A 213 -6.45 1.44 -2.25
C GLU A 213 -5.41 1.16 -3.35
N LEU A 214 -5.84 1.28 -4.60
CA LEU A 214 -4.97 1.19 -5.77
C LEU A 214 -4.31 2.54 -6.07
N VAL A 215 -3.05 2.49 -6.49
CA VAL A 215 -2.47 3.57 -7.30
C VAL A 215 -3.09 3.50 -8.70
N VAL A 216 -2.93 2.36 -9.37
CA VAL A 216 -3.50 2.08 -10.70
C VAL A 216 -3.44 0.58 -11.01
N GLU A 217 -4.35 0.15 -11.87
CA GLU A 217 -4.27 -1.10 -12.62
C GLU A 217 -4.23 -0.80 -14.12
N ILE A 218 -3.41 -1.53 -14.86
CA ILE A 218 -3.42 -1.57 -16.32
C ILE A 218 -3.57 -3.03 -16.72
N LYS A 219 -4.66 -3.37 -17.41
CA LYS A 219 -4.95 -4.72 -17.84
C LYS A 219 -5.39 -4.73 -19.30
N LYS A 220 -4.64 -5.40 -20.16
CA LYS A 220 -4.88 -5.46 -21.61
C LYS A 220 -5.07 -4.08 -22.24
N GLY A 221 -4.24 -3.12 -21.83
CA GLY A 221 -4.30 -1.73 -22.29
C GLY A 221 -5.42 -0.89 -21.67
N ILE A 222 -6.23 -1.43 -20.75
CA ILE A 222 -7.25 -0.68 -20.02
C ILE A 222 -6.68 -0.23 -18.69
N ILE A 223 -6.63 1.08 -18.48
CA ILE A 223 -6.28 1.73 -17.22
C ILE A 223 -7.51 1.74 -16.31
N HIS A 224 -7.32 1.43 -15.04
CA HIS A 224 -8.32 1.51 -13.99
C HIS A 224 -7.72 2.16 -12.72
N THR A 225 -8.45 3.10 -12.14
CA THR A 225 -8.21 3.59 -10.79
C THR A 225 -9.54 3.82 -10.10
N SER A 226 -9.54 3.71 -8.77
CA SER A 226 -10.73 3.88 -7.95
C SER A 226 -10.40 4.79 -6.77
N PRO A 227 -10.52 6.12 -6.92
CA PRO A 227 -10.34 7.04 -5.81
C PRO A 227 -11.33 6.72 -4.69
N ILE A 228 -10.86 6.87 -3.45
CA ILE A 228 -11.63 6.58 -2.24
C ILE A 228 -11.59 7.81 -1.31
N ALA A 229 -12.75 8.32 -0.94
CA ALA A 229 -12.93 9.33 0.10
C ALA A 229 -14.29 9.16 0.78
N GLY A 230 -14.52 9.80 1.92
CA GLY A 230 -15.68 9.48 2.75
C GLY A 230 -15.51 8.17 3.49
N THR A 231 -15.51 8.22 4.82
CA THR A 231 -15.41 7.02 5.65
C THR A 231 -16.43 7.07 6.76
N LYS A 232 -17.24 6.01 6.88
CA LYS A 232 -18.03 5.74 8.08
C LYS A 232 -17.78 4.33 8.57
N LYS A 233 -17.96 4.12 9.88
CA LYS A 233 -17.98 2.78 10.46
C LYS A 233 -19.20 2.02 9.95
N ARG A 234 -19.07 0.70 9.85
CA ARG A 234 -20.24 -0.18 9.62
C ARG A 234 -21.21 -0.07 10.79
N GLY A 235 -22.50 -0.17 10.48
CA GLY A 235 -23.56 -0.34 11.45
C GLY A 235 -23.48 -1.71 12.12
N ARG A 236 -24.20 -1.87 13.22
CA ARG A 236 -24.31 -3.15 13.95
C ARG A 236 -25.12 -4.19 13.16
N ASP A 237 -25.95 -3.73 12.24
CA ASP A 237 -26.76 -4.56 11.36
C ASP A 237 -27.01 -3.86 10.00
N ALA A 238 -27.69 -4.57 9.09
CA ALA A 238 -27.99 -4.08 7.75
C ALA A 238 -28.89 -2.82 7.72
N ASN A 239 -29.76 -2.63 8.72
CA ASN A 239 -30.63 -1.45 8.78
C ASN A 239 -29.83 -0.21 9.20
N GLU A 240 -28.99 -0.34 10.23
CA GLU A 240 -28.08 0.73 10.65
C GLU A 240 -27.06 1.06 9.54
N ASP A 241 -26.56 0.04 8.82
CA ASP A 241 -25.71 0.23 7.65
C ASP A 241 -26.38 1.06 6.54
N GLU A 242 -27.63 0.75 6.18
CA GLU A 242 -28.35 1.53 5.15
C GLU A 242 -28.60 2.97 5.60
N ILE A 243 -28.84 3.22 6.90
CA ILE A 243 -28.93 4.59 7.43
C ILE A 243 -27.59 5.31 7.28
N ILE A 244 -26.49 4.72 7.77
CA ILE A 244 -25.14 5.32 7.71
C ILE A 244 -24.70 5.56 6.27
N LYS A 245 -24.99 4.61 5.37
CA LYS A 245 -24.73 4.71 3.94
C LYS A 245 -25.46 5.90 3.33
N ASN A 246 -26.75 6.07 3.65
CA ASN A 246 -27.53 7.22 3.20
C ASN A 246 -27.02 8.53 3.79
N GLU A 247 -26.61 8.56 5.07
CA GLU A 247 -25.97 9.73 5.67
C GLU A 247 -24.68 10.11 4.92
N LEU A 248 -23.80 9.14 4.65
CA LEU A 248 -22.54 9.37 3.95
C LEU A 248 -22.77 9.85 2.51
N LEU A 249 -23.75 9.29 1.80
CA LEU A 249 -24.10 9.71 0.44
C LEU A 249 -24.80 11.07 0.37
N ASN A 250 -25.24 11.64 1.50
CA ASN A 250 -25.83 12.97 1.59
C ASN A 250 -24.93 13.98 2.31
N ASP A 251 -23.73 13.57 2.74
CA ASP A 251 -22.77 14.47 3.38
C ASP A 251 -22.09 15.34 2.31
N GLU A 252 -22.51 16.60 2.20
CA GLU A 252 -22.01 17.53 1.19
C GLU A 252 -20.49 17.74 1.27
N LYS A 253 -19.90 17.66 2.48
CA LYS A 253 -18.46 17.79 2.67
C LYS A 253 -17.76 16.59 2.02
N GLU A 254 -18.13 15.37 2.40
CA GLU A 254 -17.50 14.15 1.89
C GLU A 254 -17.69 13.99 0.37
N LEU A 255 -18.86 14.36 -0.16
CA LEU A 255 -19.12 14.38 -1.60
C LEU A 255 -18.25 15.39 -2.34
N SER A 256 -18.00 16.56 -1.75
CA SER A 256 -17.17 17.60 -2.38
C SER A 256 -15.71 17.16 -2.48
N GLU A 257 -15.16 16.57 -1.41
CA GLU A 257 -13.81 16.02 -1.38
C GLU A 257 -13.67 14.87 -2.38
N HIS A 258 -14.66 13.97 -2.44
CA HIS A 258 -14.64 12.86 -3.38
C HIS A 258 -14.70 13.31 -4.85
N ARG A 259 -15.53 14.31 -5.18
CA ARG A 259 -15.59 14.88 -6.54
C ARG A 259 -14.26 15.48 -6.97
N MET A 260 -13.57 16.19 -6.07
CA MET A 260 -12.24 16.72 -6.32
C MET A 260 -11.24 15.59 -6.67
N LEU A 261 -11.29 14.46 -5.95
CA LEU A 261 -10.42 13.31 -6.23
C LEU A 261 -10.74 12.64 -7.58
N ILE A 262 -12.02 12.56 -7.97
CA ILE A 262 -12.41 12.09 -9.29
C ILE A 262 -11.77 12.98 -10.37
N ASP A 263 -11.87 14.30 -10.23
CA ASP A 263 -11.32 15.22 -11.22
C ASP A 263 -9.79 15.19 -11.28
N LEU A 264 -9.12 15.04 -10.13
CA LEU A 264 -7.68 14.82 -10.08
C LEU A 264 -7.28 13.52 -10.80
N ALA A 265 -7.96 12.41 -10.51
CA ALA A 265 -7.68 11.13 -11.15
C ALA A 265 -7.95 11.15 -12.66
N ARG A 266 -9.02 11.82 -13.11
CA ARG A 266 -9.31 12.04 -14.54
C ARG A 266 -8.22 12.88 -15.20
N ASN A 267 -7.75 13.93 -14.54
CA ASN A 267 -6.68 14.77 -15.06
C ASN A 267 -5.37 13.98 -15.22
N ASP A 268 -5.02 13.19 -14.21
CA ASP A 268 -3.79 12.41 -14.21
C ASP A 268 -3.83 11.31 -15.27
N ILE A 269 -4.90 10.51 -15.33
CA ILE A 269 -5.07 9.47 -16.35
C ILE A 269 -5.09 10.06 -17.76
N GLY A 270 -5.74 11.23 -17.94
CA GLY A 270 -5.86 11.89 -19.24
C GLY A 270 -4.53 12.24 -19.91
N LYS A 271 -3.43 12.34 -19.16
CA LYS A 271 -2.10 12.67 -19.69
C LYS A 271 -1.50 11.54 -20.55
N PHE A 272 -1.81 10.28 -20.25
CA PHE A 272 -1.27 9.10 -20.95
C PHE A 272 -2.35 8.18 -21.55
N ALA A 273 -3.61 8.47 -21.29
CA ALA A 273 -4.72 7.81 -21.97
C ALA A 273 -4.88 8.28 -23.43
N LEU A 274 -5.57 7.46 -24.22
CA LEU A 274 -6.12 7.84 -25.51
C LEU A 274 -7.11 9.01 -25.31
N PRO A 275 -7.02 10.09 -26.11
CA PRO A 275 -7.95 11.21 -26.02
C PRO A 275 -9.41 10.75 -26.03
N SER A 276 -10.24 11.37 -25.18
CA SER A 276 -11.67 11.05 -25.05
C SER A 276 -12.02 9.63 -24.56
N SER A 277 -11.05 8.81 -24.14
CA SER A 277 -11.31 7.47 -23.58
C SER A 277 -11.63 7.45 -22.08
N VAL A 278 -11.27 8.51 -21.35
CA VAL A 278 -11.43 8.59 -19.88
C VAL A 278 -12.93 8.64 -19.52
N LYS A 279 -13.40 7.64 -18.79
CA LYS A 279 -14.81 7.47 -18.38
C LYS A 279 -14.92 7.15 -16.90
N VAL A 280 -15.87 7.80 -16.23
CA VAL A 280 -16.31 7.43 -14.87
C VAL A 280 -17.50 6.49 -15.04
N ILE A 281 -17.35 5.23 -14.64
CA ILE A 281 -18.37 4.18 -14.90
C ILE A 281 -19.32 4.04 -13.71
N ASN A 282 -18.80 3.98 -12.48
CA ASN A 282 -19.61 3.86 -11.26
C ASN A 282 -19.34 5.05 -10.33
N PRO A 283 -19.86 6.26 -10.63
CA PRO A 283 -19.60 7.43 -9.81
C PRO A 283 -20.30 7.33 -8.45
N ILE A 284 -19.59 7.69 -7.39
CA ILE A 284 -20.14 7.97 -6.05
C ILE A 284 -21.01 6.81 -5.54
N HIS A 285 -20.41 5.62 -5.49
CA HIS A 285 -21.06 4.43 -4.93
C HIS A 285 -20.41 4.02 -3.61
N ILE A 286 -21.13 3.28 -2.77
CA ILE A 286 -20.59 2.80 -1.50
C ILE A 286 -19.93 1.43 -1.69
N LYS A 287 -18.66 1.31 -1.31
CA LYS A 287 -17.96 0.03 -1.16
C LYS A 287 -17.88 -0.32 0.33
N PHE A 288 -18.39 -1.49 0.68
CA PHE A 288 -18.34 -2.02 2.04
C PHE A 288 -17.05 -2.80 2.27
N TYR A 289 -16.38 -2.49 3.37
CA TYR A 289 -15.26 -3.25 3.92
C TYR A 289 -15.72 -3.86 5.25
N GLU A 290 -14.86 -4.67 5.87
CA GLU A 290 -15.23 -5.40 7.09
C GLU A 290 -15.67 -4.48 8.24
N SER A 291 -14.92 -3.40 8.49
CA SER A 291 -15.18 -2.47 9.62
C SER A 291 -15.68 -1.09 9.20
N VAL A 292 -15.55 -0.74 7.93
CA VAL A 292 -15.89 0.60 7.40
C VAL A 292 -16.59 0.52 6.05
N MET A 293 -17.20 1.62 5.63
CA MET A 293 -17.70 1.83 4.27
C MET A 293 -17.11 3.12 3.71
N HIS A 294 -16.88 3.14 2.39
CA HIS A 294 -16.30 4.28 1.69
C HIS A 294 -17.09 4.70 0.45
N ILE A 295 -17.01 5.99 0.09
CA ILE A 295 -17.43 6.46 -1.23
C ILE A 295 -16.30 6.12 -2.22
N VAL A 296 -16.66 5.47 -3.31
CA VAL A 296 -15.75 5.02 -4.37
C VAL A 296 -16.28 5.47 -5.72
N SER A 297 -15.37 5.75 -6.66
CA SER A 297 -15.72 5.98 -8.06
C SER A 297 -14.76 5.24 -8.97
N ASP A 298 -15.28 4.45 -9.92
CA ASP A 298 -14.42 3.72 -10.86
C ASP A 298 -14.16 4.54 -12.13
N ILE A 299 -12.88 4.76 -12.42
CA ILE A 299 -12.43 5.52 -13.57
C ILE A 299 -11.62 4.60 -14.48
N TYR A 300 -12.05 4.51 -15.75
CA TYR A 300 -11.41 3.71 -16.77
C TYR A 300 -10.92 4.57 -17.93
N ALA A 301 -9.85 4.16 -18.58
CA ALA A 301 -9.37 4.75 -19.82
C ALA A 301 -8.61 3.73 -20.66
N GLU A 302 -8.45 4.01 -21.95
CA GLU A 302 -7.59 3.22 -22.83
C GLU A 302 -6.18 3.82 -22.80
N LEU A 303 -5.16 3.00 -22.57
CA LEU A 303 -3.76 3.40 -22.66
C LEU A 303 -3.43 3.75 -24.10
N ARG A 304 -2.74 4.87 -24.33
CA ARG A 304 -2.29 5.26 -25.67
C ARG A 304 -1.17 4.33 -26.15
N ASP A 305 -1.17 3.98 -27.43
CA ASP A 305 -0.15 3.09 -28.04
C ASP A 305 1.31 3.57 -27.82
N SER A 306 1.52 4.88 -27.71
CA SER A 306 2.84 5.48 -27.46
C SER A 306 3.24 5.50 -25.99
N SER A 307 2.36 5.08 -25.08
CA SER A 307 2.55 5.15 -23.64
C SER A 307 2.81 3.76 -23.06
N SER A 308 3.71 3.70 -22.10
CA SER A 308 4.02 2.50 -21.32
C SER A 308 3.44 2.59 -19.91
N ALA A 309 3.39 1.46 -19.21
CA ALA A 309 3.02 1.42 -17.79
C ALA A 309 3.95 2.30 -16.91
N MET A 310 5.23 2.45 -17.31
CA MET A 310 6.16 3.37 -16.64
C MET A 310 5.78 4.84 -16.83
N ASP A 311 5.30 5.23 -18.02
CA ASP A 311 4.83 6.59 -18.27
C ASP A 311 3.57 6.90 -17.44
N ALA A 312 2.68 5.92 -17.30
CA ALA A 312 1.52 6.01 -16.42
C ALA A 312 1.96 6.25 -14.98
N ILE A 313 2.90 5.45 -14.47
CA ILE A 313 3.41 5.55 -13.10
C ILE A 313 4.09 6.89 -12.85
N ALA A 314 4.99 7.32 -13.73
CA ALA A 314 5.68 8.61 -13.61
C ALA A 314 4.72 9.81 -13.55
N THR A 315 3.48 9.64 -14.04
CA THR A 315 2.46 10.70 -14.07
C THR A 315 1.52 10.66 -12.86
N ILE A 316 1.03 9.47 -12.51
CA ILE A 316 0.03 9.31 -11.44
C ILE A 316 0.67 9.30 -10.05
N PHE A 317 1.95 8.91 -9.95
CA PHE A 317 2.59 8.64 -8.68
C PHE A 317 3.20 9.91 -8.06
N PRO A 318 3.10 10.10 -6.74
CA PRO A 318 2.29 9.33 -5.79
C PRO A 318 0.79 9.62 -5.96
N ALA A 319 -0.04 8.73 -5.43
CA ALA A 319 -1.49 8.88 -5.45
C ALA A 319 -1.92 10.20 -4.80
N GLY A 320 -2.94 10.86 -5.37
CA GLY A 320 -3.47 12.13 -4.86
C GLY A 320 -3.92 12.07 -3.40
N THR A 321 -4.44 10.92 -2.97
CA THR A 321 -4.85 10.60 -1.59
C THR A 321 -3.68 10.50 -0.62
N LEU A 322 -2.45 10.46 -1.11
CA LEU A 322 -1.21 10.47 -0.34
C LEU A 322 -0.37 11.74 -0.58
N SER A 323 -0.79 12.65 -1.46
CA SER A 323 -0.11 13.93 -1.68
C SER A 323 -0.99 15.14 -1.37
N GLY A 324 -2.07 15.32 -2.11
CA GLY A 324 -2.88 16.54 -2.13
C GLY A 324 -3.07 17.13 -3.53
N SER A 325 -3.68 18.31 -3.59
CA SER A 325 -4.07 19.01 -4.83
C SER A 325 -3.87 20.52 -4.70
N PRO A 326 -3.22 21.20 -5.68
CA PRO A 326 -2.48 20.64 -6.81
C PRO A 326 -1.28 19.77 -6.39
N LYS A 327 -1.08 18.63 -7.05
CA LYS A 327 -0.16 17.55 -6.61
C LYS A 327 1.27 18.03 -6.32
N ILE A 328 1.91 18.71 -7.27
CA ILE A 328 3.31 19.15 -7.15
C ILE A 328 3.47 20.12 -5.97
N ARG A 329 2.56 21.10 -5.84
CA ARG A 329 2.62 22.08 -4.75
C ARG A 329 2.37 21.43 -3.39
N ALA A 330 1.42 20.49 -3.31
CA ALA A 330 1.19 19.73 -2.10
C ALA A 330 2.43 18.90 -1.68
N MET A 331 3.14 18.28 -2.63
CA MET A 331 4.38 17.54 -2.34
C MET A 331 5.52 18.45 -1.88
N GLN A 332 5.64 19.67 -2.42
CA GLN A 332 6.59 20.66 -1.92
C GLN A 332 6.29 21.05 -0.46
N ILE A 333 5.02 21.24 -0.12
CA ILE A 333 4.58 21.54 1.25
C ILE A 333 4.83 20.34 2.17
N ILE A 334 4.56 19.10 1.72
CA ILE A 334 4.93 17.89 2.45
C ILE A 334 6.42 17.89 2.77
N ASN A 335 7.27 18.16 1.77
CA ASN A 335 8.71 18.20 1.96
C ASN A 335 9.17 19.35 2.88
N GLU A 336 8.43 20.46 2.95
CA GLU A 336 8.71 21.54 3.89
C GLU A 336 8.34 21.17 5.33
N LEU A 337 7.19 20.52 5.52
CA LEU A 337 6.58 20.33 6.84
C LEU A 337 6.93 18.98 7.50
N GLU A 338 7.19 17.93 6.72
CA GLU A 338 7.62 16.63 7.25
C GLU A 338 9.13 16.62 7.54
N GLU A 339 9.51 16.09 8.70
CA GLU A 339 10.90 16.09 9.19
C GLU A 339 11.78 15.08 8.43
N HIS A 340 11.18 13.96 8.02
CA HIS A 340 11.86 12.83 7.40
C HIS A 340 11.27 12.54 6.03
N SER A 341 12.05 11.87 5.19
CA SER A 341 11.51 11.27 3.98
C SER A 341 10.51 10.17 4.37
N ARG A 342 9.52 9.94 3.50
CA ARG A 342 8.51 8.91 3.73
C ARG A 342 9.05 7.52 3.47
N GLY A 343 10.12 7.43 2.67
CA GLY A 343 10.66 6.16 2.22
C GLY A 343 9.60 5.42 1.42
N ILE A 344 9.23 4.22 1.85
CA ILE A 344 8.23 3.42 1.15
C ILE A 344 6.77 3.73 1.56
N TYR A 345 6.55 4.49 2.64
CA TYR A 345 5.19 4.87 3.06
C TYR A 345 4.52 5.78 2.03
N GLY A 346 3.30 5.44 1.62
CA GLY A 346 2.59 6.16 0.55
C GLY A 346 3.17 5.92 -0.83
N GLY A 347 4.17 5.04 -0.95
CA GLY A 347 4.67 4.53 -2.21
C GLY A 347 3.73 3.49 -2.82
N GLY A 348 4.28 2.61 -3.66
CA GLY A 348 3.53 1.58 -4.36
C GLY A 348 4.05 0.18 -4.08
N ILE A 349 3.16 -0.81 -4.03
CA ILE A 349 3.52 -2.23 -4.01
C ILE A 349 2.62 -3.00 -4.96
N GLY A 350 3.20 -3.89 -5.77
CA GLY A 350 2.41 -4.66 -6.72
C GLY A 350 3.24 -5.29 -7.83
N PHE A 351 2.54 -5.64 -8.91
CA PHE A 351 3.06 -6.41 -10.03
C PHE A 351 3.34 -5.55 -11.27
N TRP A 352 4.47 -5.82 -11.91
CA TRP A 352 4.74 -5.52 -13.31
C TRP A 352 4.77 -6.83 -14.08
N HIS A 353 3.79 -7.07 -14.94
CA HIS A 353 3.76 -8.27 -15.77
C HIS A 353 4.51 -8.03 -17.08
N PHE A 354 5.21 -9.06 -17.55
CA PHE A 354 5.93 -9.03 -18.82
C PHE A 354 5.02 -8.98 -20.07
N ASN A 355 3.70 -9.05 -19.90
CA ASN A 355 2.72 -8.85 -20.97
C ASN A 355 2.26 -7.37 -21.08
N GLY A 356 2.81 -6.48 -20.26
CA GLY A 356 2.43 -5.07 -20.19
C GLY A 356 1.35 -4.75 -19.16
N ASP A 357 0.74 -5.77 -18.54
CA ASP A 357 -0.19 -5.55 -17.43
C ASP A 357 0.56 -5.08 -16.19
N MET A 358 -0.10 -4.32 -15.34
CA MET A 358 0.47 -3.81 -14.10
C MET A 358 -0.64 -3.60 -13.08
N GLN A 359 -0.36 -3.88 -11.82
CA GLN A 359 -1.26 -3.53 -10.72
C GLN A 359 -0.40 -3.04 -9.57
N MET A 360 -0.69 -1.84 -9.05
CA MET A 360 0.04 -1.29 -7.93
C MET A 360 -0.93 -0.73 -6.90
N ALA A 361 -0.87 -1.27 -5.68
CA ALA A 361 -1.58 -0.76 -4.52
C ALA A 361 -0.73 0.30 -3.79
N ILE A 362 -1.38 1.20 -3.07
CA ILE A 362 -0.67 2.20 -2.26
C ILE A 362 -0.08 1.50 -1.04
N LEU A 363 1.17 1.76 -0.70
CA LEU A 363 1.82 1.16 0.48
C LEU A 363 1.45 1.93 1.75
N ILE A 364 0.27 1.64 2.27
CA ILE A 364 -0.30 2.13 3.54
C ILE A 364 -0.85 0.98 4.37
N ARG A 365 -1.26 1.25 5.63
CA ARG A 365 -1.75 0.22 6.57
C ARG A 365 -0.78 -0.97 6.66
N SER A 366 0.50 -0.61 6.82
CA SER A 366 1.63 -1.51 6.72
C SER A 366 2.60 -1.30 7.87
N ALA A 367 3.30 -2.38 8.22
CA ALA A 367 4.42 -2.39 9.16
C ALA A 367 5.69 -2.81 8.41
N ILE A 368 6.77 -2.06 8.63
CA ILE A 368 8.05 -2.23 7.94
C ILE A 368 9.06 -2.68 9.00
N PHE A 369 9.47 -3.95 8.93
CA PHE A 369 10.36 -4.59 9.88
C PHE A 369 11.79 -4.52 9.38
N VAL A 370 12.58 -3.60 9.91
CA VAL A 370 14.00 -3.42 9.58
C VAL A 370 14.85 -4.13 10.65
N PRO A 371 15.68 -5.12 10.28
CA PRO A 371 16.52 -5.84 11.23
C PRO A 371 17.40 -4.92 12.08
N ASN A 372 17.48 -5.19 13.37
CA ASN A 372 18.30 -4.46 14.34
C ASN A 372 18.78 -5.39 15.47
N SER A 373 19.98 -5.94 15.30
CA SER A 373 20.59 -6.94 16.19
C SER A 373 19.66 -8.14 16.41
N ASP A 374 19.19 -8.36 17.64
CA ASP A 374 18.31 -9.48 18.01
C ASP A 374 16.80 -9.16 17.86
N SER A 375 16.45 -8.03 17.25
CA SER A 375 15.08 -7.55 17.09
C SER A 375 14.90 -6.77 15.79
N ASN A 376 13.74 -6.16 15.57
CA ASN A 376 13.47 -5.27 14.45
C ASN A 376 13.16 -3.85 14.95
N ARG A 377 13.61 -2.83 14.21
CA ARG A 377 12.95 -1.52 14.20
C ARG A 377 11.72 -1.64 13.30
N VAL A 378 10.56 -1.28 13.80
CA VAL A 378 9.28 -1.39 13.08
C VAL A 378 8.70 -0.02 12.85
N PHE A 379 8.41 0.31 11.60
CA PHE A 379 7.84 1.59 11.21
C PHE A 379 6.39 1.44 10.73
N ILE A 380 5.49 2.28 11.26
CA ILE A 380 4.08 2.31 10.90
C ILE A 380 3.70 3.77 10.55
N GLY A 381 3.58 4.05 9.26
CA GLY A 381 3.18 5.36 8.72
C GLY A 381 1.67 5.54 8.67
N ALA A 382 1.20 6.77 8.94
CA ALA A 382 -0.18 7.18 8.67
C ALA A 382 -0.27 8.68 8.45
N GLY A 383 -1.24 9.08 7.63
CA GLY A 383 -1.49 10.48 7.27
C GLY A 383 -2.97 10.74 7.05
N ALA A 384 -3.32 12.03 7.04
CA ALA A 384 -4.67 12.54 6.85
C ALA A 384 -4.67 13.70 5.85
N GLY A 385 -5.73 13.81 5.05
CA GLY A 385 -5.92 14.90 4.11
C GLY A 385 -6.38 16.15 4.84
N ILE A 386 -5.60 17.22 4.75
CA ILE A 386 -5.88 18.49 5.40
C ILE A 386 -6.58 19.39 4.40
N VAL A 387 -7.79 19.83 4.75
CA VAL A 387 -8.60 20.82 4.02
C VAL A 387 -8.83 22.05 4.89
N TRP A 388 -9.45 23.09 4.34
CA TRP A 388 -9.68 24.36 5.05
C TRP A 388 -10.41 24.18 6.39
N ASP A 389 -11.46 23.36 6.41
CA ASP A 389 -12.28 23.12 7.59
C ASP A 389 -11.76 21.99 8.49
N SER A 390 -10.56 21.44 8.21
CA SER A 390 -9.95 20.43 9.07
C SER A 390 -9.74 20.96 10.49
N ILE A 391 -10.07 20.10 11.46
CA ILE A 391 -9.86 20.34 12.90
C ILE A 391 -8.64 19.54 13.33
N ALA A 392 -7.55 20.21 13.68
CA ALA A 392 -6.25 19.58 13.89
C ALA A 392 -6.27 18.37 14.85
N GLN A 393 -7.07 18.46 15.92
CA GLN A 393 -7.23 17.37 16.88
C GLN A 393 -7.89 16.13 16.27
N ASN A 394 -8.90 16.31 15.42
CA ASN A 394 -9.60 15.22 14.73
C ASN A 394 -8.67 14.54 13.72
N GLU A 395 -7.89 15.32 12.97
CA GLU A 395 -6.93 14.78 11.99
C GLU A 395 -5.81 13.98 12.67
N TYR A 396 -5.35 14.43 13.86
CA TYR A 396 -4.40 13.66 14.65
C TYR A 396 -5.02 12.33 15.14
N GLU A 397 -6.28 12.36 15.59
CA GLU A 397 -7.00 11.15 15.98
C GLU A 397 -7.20 10.20 14.79
N GLU A 398 -7.43 10.72 13.59
CA GLU A 398 -7.54 9.94 12.37
C GLU A 398 -6.23 9.18 12.08
N ILE A 399 -5.06 9.83 12.11
CA ILE A 399 -3.79 9.13 11.87
C ILE A 399 -3.53 8.07 12.95
N CYS A 400 -3.92 8.33 14.20
CA CYS A 400 -3.81 7.36 15.29
C CYS A 400 -4.70 6.14 15.01
N ASN A 401 -5.94 6.37 14.58
CA ASN A 401 -6.89 5.32 14.23
C ASN A 401 -6.42 4.49 13.01
N LYS A 402 -5.84 5.12 11.99
CA LYS A 402 -5.25 4.43 10.83
C LYS A 402 -4.11 3.49 11.26
N ARG A 403 -3.23 3.92 12.17
CA ARG A 403 -2.14 3.09 12.71
C ARG A 403 -2.61 1.92 13.56
N LYS A 404 -3.77 2.03 14.24
CA LYS A 404 -4.29 0.97 15.11
C LYS A 404 -4.44 -0.37 14.41
N SER A 405 -4.71 -0.38 13.10
CA SER A 405 -4.77 -1.62 12.29
C SER A 405 -3.52 -2.49 12.45
N CYS A 406 -2.33 -1.88 12.49
CA CYS A 406 -1.06 -2.57 12.72
C CYS A 406 -0.68 -2.59 14.21
N LEU A 407 -0.81 -1.46 14.91
CA LEU A 407 -0.33 -1.31 16.28
C LEU A 407 -1.03 -2.26 17.27
N LYS A 408 -2.34 -2.50 17.10
CA LYS A 408 -3.13 -3.35 17.99
C LYS A 408 -2.63 -4.79 18.04
N ILE A 409 -1.99 -5.28 16.97
CA ILE A 409 -1.39 -6.61 16.93
C ILE A 409 -0.24 -6.70 17.94
N PHE A 410 0.64 -5.69 18.00
CA PHE A 410 1.68 -5.63 19.02
C PHE A 410 1.08 -5.52 20.43
N GLU A 411 0.06 -4.67 20.60
CA GLU A 411 -0.58 -4.47 21.92
C GLU A 411 -1.28 -5.73 22.46
N GLN A 412 -1.79 -6.59 21.57
CA GLN A 412 -2.53 -7.80 21.95
C GLN A 412 -1.65 -9.05 22.07
N TYR A 413 -0.61 -9.15 21.25
CA TYR A 413 0.18 -10.39 21.10
C TYR A 413 1.64 -10.24 21.52
N ALA A 414 2.08 -9.06 21.98
CA ALA A 414 3.41 -8.84 22.51
C ALA A 414 3.39 -8.11 23.86
N THR A 415 4.39 -8.39 24.69
CA THR A 415 4.59 -7.72 25.98
C THR A 415 5.21 -6.35 25.76
N LYS A 416 4.52 -5.29 26.21
CA LYS A 416 5.07 -3.93 26.17
C LYS A 416 6.25 -3.81 27.14
N ARG A 417 7.38 -3.30 26.65
CA ARG A 417 8.55 -2.92 27.46
C ARG A 417 8.73 -1.40 27.44
N ASP A 418 9.21 -0.86 28.54
CA ASP A 418 9.57 0.57 28.62
C ASP A 418 10.85 0.88 27.83
N LYS A 419 11.06 2.16 27.53
CA LYS A 419 12.10 2.63 26.59
C LYS A 419 13.52 2.32 27.00
#